data_AF-R7MAW6-F1
#
_entry.id   AF-R7MAW6-F1
#
_cell.length_a   1.000
_cell.length_b   1.000
_cell.length_c   1.000
_cell.angle_alpha   90.00
_cell.angle_beta   90.00
_cell.angle_gamma   90.00
#
_symmetry.space_group_name_H-M   'P 1'
#
loop_
_entity.id
_entity.type
_entity.pdbx_description
1 polymer ?
#
loop_
_entity_poly.entity_id
_entity_poly.type
_entity_poly.pdbx_seq_one_letter_code
_entity_poly.pdbx_strand_id
1 'polypeptide(L)' 'MITSRAVSSLKNICEYALPKLKKGGYFVAYKSRKTPQEIEEANSILKKYNSKIVDIIEYSLPLEENHERNLIVILKK' A
#
# COMPACT_ATOMS: atom_id res chain seq x y z
N MET A 1 6.44 0.73 -12.04
CA MET A 1 6.12 0.21 -10.69
C MET A 1 6.67 1.21 -9.69
N ILE A 2 5.96 1.48 -8.59
CA ILE A 2 6.43 2.32 -7.48
C ILE A 2 6.42 1.46 -6.22
N THR A 3 7.40 1.65 -5.33
CA THR A 3 7.45 0.98 -4.02
C THR A 3 7.70 2.02 -2.91
N SER A 4 7.24 1.74 -1.70
CA SER A 4 7.53 2.57 -0.53
C SER A 4 7.70 1.74 0.75
N ARG A 5 8.54 2.23 1.67
CA ARG A 5 8.79 1.62 2.98
C ARG A 5 9.00 2.71 4.03
N ALA A 6 8.29 2.62 5.16
CA ALA A 6 8.45 3.48 6.34
C ALA A 6 8.38 5.00 6.05
N VAL A 7 7.51 5.41 5.10
CA VAL A 7 7.40 6.82 4.68
C VAL A 7 6.27 7.57 5.39
N SER A 8 5.04 7.05 5.37
CA SER A 8 3.85 7.73 5.94
C SER A 8 2.66 6.76 6.06
N SER A 9 1.49 7.27 6.44
CA SER A 9 0.21 6.53 6.40
C SER A 9 -0.11 6.06 4.97
N LEU A 10 -0.94 5.01 4.84
CA LEU A 10 -1.31 4.47 3.53
C LEU A 10 -2.00 5.53 2.65
N LYS A 11 -2.90 6.32 3.23
CA LYS A 11 -3.58 7.44 2.55
C LYS A 11 -2.59 8.45 1.97
N ASN A 12 -1.66 8.95 2.79
CA ASN A 12 -0.72 10.00 2.39
C ASN A 12 0.21 9.52 1.27
N ILE A 13 0.75 8.31 1.39
CA ILE A 13 1.68 7.79 0.38
C ILE A 13 0.94 7.45 -0.92
N CYS A 14 -0.31 6.98 -0.86
CA CYS A 14 -1.15 6.81 -2.05
C CYS A 14 -1.41 8.14 -2.76
N GLU A 15 -1.71 9.21 -2.02
CA GLU A 15 -1.96 10.53 -2.61
C GLU A 15 -0.71 11.09 -3.33
N TYR A 16 0.48 10.79 -2.82
CA TYR A 16 1.74 11.15 -3.48
C TYR A 16 2.09 10.26 -4.68
N ALA A 17 1.94 8.93 -4.54
CA ALA A 17 2.44 7.96 -5.51
C ALA A 17 1.51 7.78 -6.73
N LEU A 18 0.18 7.74 -6.52
CA LEU A 18 -0.78 7.43 -7.57
C LEU A 18 -0.81 8.45 -8.73
N PRO A 19 -0.67 9.78 -8.52
CA PRO A 19 -0.55 10.72 -9.63
C PRO A 19 0.64 10.45 -10.55
N LYS A 20 1.76 9.99 -9.97
CA LYS A 20 3.03 9.73 -10.67
C LYS A 20 3.09 8.35 -11.33
N LEU A 21 2.16 7.46 -10.97
CA LEU A 21 2.07 6.12 -11.53
C LEU A 21 1.35 6.15 -12.89
N LYS A 22 1.90 5.45 -13.89
CA LYS A 22 1.22 5.27 -15.18
C LYS A 22 -0.03 4.37 -15.06
N LYS A 23 -0.97 4.51 -15.99
CA LYS A 23 -2.13 3.60 -16.13
C LYS A 23 -1.64 2.15 -16.31
N GLY A 24 -2.30 1.19 -15.64
CA GLY A 24 -1.88 -0.21 -15.59
C GLY A 24 -0.63 -0.47 -14.72
N GLY A 25 -0.11 0.56 -14.06
CA GLY A 25 1.03 0.44 -13.16
C GLY A 25 0.64 -0.08 -11.78
N TYR A 26 1.62 -0.68 -11.09
CA TYR A 26 1.50 -1.15 -9.72
C TYR A 26 2.23 -0.26 -8.73
N PHE A 27 1.60 0.00 -7.60
CA PHE A 27 2.20 0.58 -6.41
C PHE A 27 2.18 -0.46 -5.28
N VAL A 28 3.34 -0.73 -4.67
CA VAL A 28 3.47 -1.69 -3.57
C VAL A 28 3.95 -0.96 -2.32
N ALA A 29 3.11 -0.92 -1.29
CA ALA A 29 3.41 -0.26 -0.02
C ALA A 29 3.79 -1.31 1.04
N TYR A 30 5.01 -1.23 1.56
CA TYR A 30 5.47 -2.06 2.67
C TYR A 30 5.06 -1.45 4.01
N LYS A 31 4.35 -2.24 4.82
CA LYS A 31 3.76 -1.83 6.10
C LYS A 31 4.03 -2.87 7.19
N SER A 32 4.24 -2.40 8.42
CA SER A 32 4.50 -3.25 9.58
C SER A 32 3.25 -3.91 10.14
N ARG A 33 2.13 -3.18 10.20
CA ARG A 33 0.83 -3.73 10.55
C ARG A 33 -0.21 -3.18 9.60
N LYS A 34 -1.21 -4.00 9.33
CA LYS A 34 -2.41 -3.63 8.59
C LYS A 34 -3.45 -3.21 9.60
N THR A 35 -3.80 -1.94 9.62
CA THR A 35 -4.96 -1.47 10.38
C THR A 35 -6.13 -1.32 9.42
N PRO A 36 -7.30 -1.93 9.68
CA PRO A 36 -8.51 -1.73 8.88
C PRO A 36 -8.80 -0.25 8.61
N GLN A 37 -8.56 0.59 9.62
CA GLN A 37 -8.68 2.04 9.55
C GLN A 37 -7.76 2.68 8.49
N GLU A 38 -6.49 2.27 8.38
CA GLU A 38 -5.58 2.83 7.35
C GLU A 38 -6.06 2.49 5.93
N ILE A 39 -6.61 1.30 5.73
CA ILE A 39 -7.18 0.88 4.44
C ILE A 39 -8.45 1.68 4.14
N GLU A 40 -9.31 1.84 5.13
CA GLU A 40 -10.55 2.61 5.00
C GLU A 40 -10.27 4.08 4.63
N GLU A 41 -9.33 4.72 5.33
CA GLU A 41 -8.89 6.08 5.02
C GLU A 41 -8.28 6.20 3.61
N ALA A 42 -7.55 5.17 3.17
CA ALA A 42 -6.97 5.12 1.83
C ALA A 42 -8.03 4.92 0.72
N ASN A 43 -9.19 4.33 1.00
CA ASN A 43 -10.23 4.05 0.00
C ASN A 43 -10.71 5.32 -0.74
N SER A 44 -10.80 6.46 -0.05
CA SER A 44 -11.16 7.74 -0.67
C SER A 44 -10.14 8.14 -1.75
N ILE A 45 -8.85 8.02 -1.44
CA ILE A 45 -7.75 8.32 -2.37
C ILE A 45 -7.69 7.30 -3.52
N LEU A 46 -7.89 6.01 -3.23
CA LEU A 46 -7.92 4.98 -4.26
C LEU A 46 -9.04 5.25 -5.27
N LYS A 47 -10.24 5.61 -4.80
CA LYS A 47 -11.36 6.03 -5.68
C LYS A 47 -11.01 7.27 -6.50
N LYS A 48 -10.44 8.32 -5.88
CA LYS A 48 -10.01 9.56 -6.55
C LYS A 48 -9.07 9.29 -7.74
N TYR A 49 -8.17 8.32 -7.63
CA TYR A 49 -7.20 7.98 -8.69
C TYR A 49 -7.56 6.72 -9.49
N ASN A 50 -8.83 6.28 -9.48
CA ASN A 50 -9.30 5.07 -10.17
C ASN A 50 -8.41 3.84 -9.94
N SER A 51 -7.94 3.69 -8.70
CA SER A 51 -7.01 2.64 -8.28
C SER A 51 -7.69 1.67 -7.33
N LYS A 52 -7.17 0.45 -7.22
CA LYS A 52 -7.69 -0.58 -6.31
C LYS A 52 -6.56 -1.37 -5.66
N ILE A 53 -6.74 -1.74 -4.39
CA ILE A 53 -5.93 -2.80 -3.78
C ILE A 53 -6.29 -4.11 -4.50
N VAL A 54 -5.28 -4.82 -5.01
CA VAL A 54 -5.45 -6.09 -5.73
C VAL A 54 -4.93 -7.27 -4.94
N ASP A 55 -4.02 -7.04 -4.00
CA ASP A 55 -3.48 -8.07 -3.14
C ASP A 55 -2.94 -7.47 -1.83
N ILE A 56 -2.89 -8.27 -0.78
CA ILE A 56 -2.22 -7.96 0.48
C ILE A 56 -1.44 -9.21 0.87
N ILE A 57 -0.11 -9.14 0.69
CA ILE A 57 0.78 -10.26 0.98
C ILE A 57 1.27 -10.09 2.41
N GLU A 58 0.79 -10.95 3.29
CA GLU A 58 1.14 -10.98 4.72
C GLU A 58 2.24 -12.02 4.94
N TYR A 59 3.29 -11.66 5.68
CA TYR A 59 4.44 -12.55 5.94
C TYR A 59 5.14 -12.21 7.25
N SER A 60 5.79 -13.20 7.85
CA SER A 60 6.67 -13.03 9.00
C SER A 60 8.12 -12.86 8.53
N LEU A 61 8.87 -12.01 9.25
CA LEU A 61 10.31 -11.92 9.05
C LEU A 61 11.01 -13.11 9.72
N PRO A 62 12.05 -13.70 9.09
CA PRO A 62 12.82 -14.80 9.66
C PRO A 62 13.83 -14.26 10.69
N LEU A 63 13.32 -13.71 11.79
CA LEU A 63 14.10 -13.12 12.89
C LEU A 63 13.75 -13.84 14.20
N GLU A 64 14.60 -13.69 15.22
CA GLU A 64 14.35 -14.27 16.56
C GLU A 64 13.02 -13.77 17.17
N GLU A 65 12.67 -12.50 16.90
CA GLU A 65 11.36 -11.95 17.23
C GLU A 65 10.41 -12.02 16.02
N ASN A 66 9.20 -12.52 16.26
CA ASN A 66 8.14 -12.58 15.26
C ASN A 66 7.64 -11.18 14.90
N HIS A 67 8.08 -10.68 13.74
CA HIS A 67 7.60 -9.45 13.16
C HIS A 67 6.77 -9.73 11.91
N GLU A 68 5.46 -9.52 12.01
CA GLU A 68 4.57 -9.52 10.85
C GLU A 68 4.83 -8.29 9.98
N ARG A 69 4.73 -8.48 8.66
CA ARG A 69 4.88 -7.46 7.62
C ARG A 69 3.89 -7.72 6.52
N ASN A 70 3.46 -6.64 5.88
CA ASN A 70 2.48 -6.69 4.81
C ASN A 70 2.97 -5.88 3.61
N LEU A 71 2.79 -6.44 2.41
CA LEU A 71 2.90 -5.71 1.15
C LEU A 71 1.50 -5.48 0.62
N ILE A 72 1.07 -4.22 0.59
CA ILE A 72 -0.22 -3.83 0.02
C ILE A 72 0.01 -3.51 -1.46
N VAL A 73 -0.57 -4.32 -2.34
CA VAL A 73 -0.42 -4.20 -3.80
C VAL A 73 -1.61 -3.43 -4.36
N ILE A 74 -1.34 -2.30 -5.01
CA ILE A 74 -2.34 -1.39 -5.57
C ILE A 74 -2.12 -1.28 -7.08
N LEU A 75 -3.19 -1.52 -7.85
CA LEU A 75 -3.22 -1.32 -9.29
C LEU A 75 -3.90 0.01 -9.61
N LYS A 76 -3.22 0.85 -10.41
CA LYS A 76 -3.86 2.02 -11.03
C LYS A 76 -4.50 1.61 -12.34
N LYS A 77 -5.83 1.68 -12.41
CA LYS A 77 -6.58 1.28 -13.61
C LYS A 77 -6.48 2.31 -14.71
#